data_AF-A0A8H6C813-F1
#
_entry.id   AF-A0A8H6C813-F1
#
_cell.length_a   1.000
_cell.length_b   1.000
_cell.length_c   1.000
_cell.angle_alpha   90.00
_cell.angle_beta   90.00
_cell.angle_gamma   90.00
#
_symmetry.space_group_name_H-M   'P 1'
#
loop_
_entity.id
_entity.type
_entity.pdbx_description
1 polymer ?
#
loop_
_entity_poly.entity_id
_entity_poly.type
_entity_poly.pdbx_seq_one_letter_code
_entity_poly.pdbx_strand_id
1 'polypeptide(L)'
;MLAKFSVRLKTVLLFLLIFYLLISFTSDFFNAKPSIPNGILSSGGESTNETEKLSEESTTASRFHLPTETTTAAIDNASAIASPSPPFKSALKDSDATLLDTVPAYIKAIMDPEDTTFPRLDCPVSNDHRYHYLNTKSSETLHDSTTNLRPKYFFALDLHQRASLLPRLFGSIVESIRFLGPQNCALSVIEGRSDDGTFEILSSLRKEIECIGVKYYFNSSGIDPSAGDRINAGDRIKGLAELRNQALQPLMDYHYEGSSMDDTTIIFLNDVAICSEDILELIHQRRYQHADMVCGMDWTYVGPDPTFYDVWIARGMNGDTFFEIPEDGSWDSAWNIFWNNPIARERIWEGKPFQVFSCWNGATAFTAKPFLESKIRFRGSHEHECPQGEPMTWCTEMWHLGYGKIAVIPIVNVEYSDEAATKIKDAKGYVSGWVGRGGESDARIEWESTPPVALKCMPNYGNQTWVPWEKQLGGMDPAPRGVDLV
;
A
#
# COMPACT_ATOMS: atom_id res chain seq x y z
N MET A 1 -51.25 34.45 32.06
CA MET A 1 -51.67 33.64 30.89
C MET A 1 -51.23 34.26 29.56
N LEU A 2 -51.31 35.59 29.38
CA LEU A 2 -50.90 36.31 28.16
C LEU A 2 -49.40 36.20 27.80
N ALA A 3 -48.49 36.15 28.77
CA ALA A 3 -47.05 36.03 28.50
C ALA A 3 -46.62 34.67 27.91
N LYS A 4 -47.29 33.57 28.30
CA LYS A 4 -47.00 32.22 27.76
C LYS A 4 -47.53 32.03 26.33
N PHE A 5 -48.56 32.79 25.95
CA PHE A 5 -49.12 32.78 24.60
C PHE A 5 -48.17 33.49 23.61
N SER A 6 -47.55 34.59 24.04
CA SER A 6 -46.55 35.33 23.25
C SER A 6 -45.29 34.53 22.94
N VAL A 7 -44.85 33.64 23.84
CA VAL A 7 -43.64 32.82 23.61
C VAL A 7 -43.93 31.73 22.59
N ARG A 8 -45.06 31.01 22.73
CA ARG A 8 -45.45 29.97 21.77
C ARG A 8 -45.67 30.51 20.35
N LEU A 9 -46.27 31.69 20.22
CA LEU A 9 -46.46 32.32 18.91
C LEU A 9 -45.12 32.70 18.24
N LYS A 10 -44.15 33.22 19.02
CA LYS A 10 -42.80 33.52 18.52
C LYS A 10 -42.04 32.27 18.11
N THR A 11 -42.18 31.17 18.85
CA THR A 11 -41.55 29.88 18.49
C THR A 11 -42.13 29.31 17.19
N VAL A 12 -43.44 29.38 17.00
CA VAL A 12 -44.09 28.91 15.76
C VAL A 12 -43.68 29.77 14.56
N LEU A 13 -43.62 31.10 14.71
CA LEU A 13 -43.13 32.01 13.67
C LEU A 13 -41.67 31.73 13.29
N LEU A 14 -40.80 31.43 14.27
CA LEU A 14 -39.40 31.10 14.01
C LEU A 14 -39.27 29.77 13.24
N PHE A 15 -40.07 28.75 13.60
CA PHE A 15 -40.09 27.48 12.87
C PHE A 15 -40.58 27.64 11.43
N LEU A 16 -41.62 28.46 11.21
CA LEU A 16 -42.12 28.75 9.86
C LEU A 16 -41.09 29.53 9.02
N LEU A 17 -40.32 30.43 9.64
CA LEU A 17 -39.26 31.18 8.96
C LEU A 17 -38.09 30.27 8.55
N ILE A 18 -37.67 29.36 9.44
CA ILE A 18 -36.62 28.37 9.16
C ILE A 18 -37.07 27.42 8.05
N PHE A 19 -38.32 26.95 8.10
CA PHE A 19 -38.88 26.07 7.07
C PHE A 19 -38.98 26.77 5.71
N TYR A 20 -39.37 28.06 5.68
CA TYR A 20 -39.39 28.87 4.45
C TYR A 20 -37.98 29.08 3.87
N LEU A 21 -36.97 29.32 4.71
CA LEU A 21 -35.58 29.45 4.27
C LEU A 21 -35.03 28.13 3.70
N LEU A 22 -35.35 26.98 4.31
CA LEU A 22 -34.98 25.66 3.78
C LEU A 22 -35.61 25.38 2.41
N ILE A 23 -36.89 25.73 2.22
CA ILE A 23 -37.55 25.57 0.92
C ILE A 23 -36.96 26.54 -0.12
N SER A 24 -36.65 27.78 0.26
CA SER A 24 -36.08 28.77 -0.67
C SER A 24 -34.66 28.41 -1.11
N PHE A 25 -33.84 27.82 -0.23
CA PHE A 25 -32.49 27.35 -0.58
C PHE A 25 -32.48 26.12 -1.48
N THR A 26 -33.52 25.30 -1.44
CA THR A 26 -33.65 24.09 -2.27
C THR A 26 -34.18 24.39 -3.68
N SER A 27 -34.88 25.51 -3.88
CA SER A 27 -35.34 25.94 -5.21
C SER A 27 -34.25 26.59 -6.08
N ASP A 28 -33.21 27.18 -5.48
CA ASP A 28 -32.13 27.84 -6.23
C ASP A 28 -31.05 26.85 -6.72
N PHE A 29 -31.01 25.63 -6.18
CA PHE A 29 -30.03 24.61 -6.57
C PHE A 29 -30.44 23.78 -7.81
N PHE A 30 -31.72 23.78 -8.21
CA PHE A 30 -32.22 22.91 -9.29
C PHE A 30 -32.30 23.59 -10.68
N ASN A 31 -31.93 24.87 -10.83
CA ASN A 31 -32.10 25.61 -12.09
C ASN A 31 -30.81 26.19 -12.72
N ALA A 32 -29.63 25.72 -12.34
CA ALA A 32 -28.38 26.10 -13.00
C ALA A 32 -27.91 25.00 -13.99
N LYS A 33 -28.32 25.12 -15.26
CA LYS A 33 -27.67 24.43 -16.40
C LYS A 33 -26.40 25.20 -16.79
N PRO A 34 -25.20 24.58 -16.84
CA PRO A 34 -24.05 25.22 -17.47
C PRO A 34 -24.15 25.10 -18.99
N SER A 35 -24.26 26.25 -19.67
CA SER A 35 -24.16 26.41 -21.11
C SER A 35 -22.70 26.37 -21.57
N ILE A 36 -22.38 25.49 -22.53
CA ILE A 36 -21.11 25.40 -23.25
C ILE A 36 -21.06 26.50 -24.34
N PRO A 37 -20.01 27.33 -24.43
CA PRO A 37 -19.75 28.11 -25.64
C PRO A 37 -18.77 27.36 -26.55
N ASN A 38 -19.25 27.02 -27.75
CA ASN A 38 -18.44 26.57 -28.87
C ASN A 38 -17.86 27.78 -29.63
N GLY A 39 -16.56 27.70 -29.95
CA GLY A 39 -15.96 28.19 -31.18
C GLY A 39 -15.23 29.53 -31.13
N ILE A 40 -13.94 29.52 -31.52
CA ILE A 40 -13.44 30.19 -32.73
C ILE A 40 -12.17 29.47 -33.22
N LEU A 41 -12.11 29.33 -34.54
CA LEU A 41 -11.11 28.70 -35.40
C LEU A 41 -9.83 29.55 -35.59
N SER A 42 -8.71 28.84 -35.76
CA SER A 42 -7.67 28.98 -36.81
C SER A 42 -6.97 30.33 -37.12
N SER A 43 -5.64 30.32 -36.93
CA SER A 43 -4.59 30.75 -37.89
C SER A 43 -3.23 30.36 -37.27
N GLY A 44 -2.22 29.74 -37.89
CA GLY A 44 -1.84 29.65 -39.30
C GLY A 44 -0.58 30.51 -39.55
N GLY A 45 0.61 29.88 -39.64
CA GLY A 45 1.90 30.46 -40.08
C GLY A 45 2.74 31.13 -38.99
N GLU A 46 4.08 31.17 -39.01
CA GLU A 46 5.10 30.75 -39.97
C GLU A 46 6.47 30.88 -39.28
N SER A 47 7.46 30.17 -39.80
CA SER A 47 8.86 30.13 -39.37
C SER A 47 9.62 31.45 -39.54
N THR A 48 10.61 31.73 -38.68
CA THR A 48 11.89 32.34 -39.09
C THR A 48 13.02 31.94 -38.14
N ASN A 49 14.08 31.37 -38.73
CA ASN A 49 15.44 31.32 -38.19
C ASN A 49 15.99 32.75 -38.05
N GLU A 50 16.81 32.99 -37.03
CA GLU A 50 17.99 33.86 -37.20
C GLU A 50 19.08 33.48 -36.18
N THR A 51 20.29 33.38 -36.70
CA THR A 51 21.55 33.00 -36.06
C THR A 51 22.47 34.23 -36.08
N GLU A 52 23.51 34.21 -35.23
CA GLU A 52 24.66 35.15 -35.10
C GLU A 52 24.50 36.20 -33.97
N LYS A 53 25.50 36.55 -33.16
CA LYS A 53 26.95 36.29 -33.17
C LYS A 53 27.60 36.63 -31.81
N LEU A 54 28.58 35.81 -31.43
CA LEU A 54 29.89 36.06 -30.78
C LEU A 54 30.16 37.29 -29.89
N SER A 55 30.76 37.01 -28.72
CA SER A 55 32.16 37.36 -28.34
C SER A 55 32.52 36.60 -27.04
N GLU A 56 33.48 35.65 -27.01
CA GLU A 56 34.93 35.84 -26.73
C GLU A 56 35.19 36.70 -25.47
N GLU A 57 36.09 36.40 -24.53
CA GLU A 57 37.13 35.40 -24.29
C GLU A 57 37.60 35.66 -22.84
N SER A 58 38.17 34.68 -22.13
CA SER A 58 39.51 34.82 -21.51
C SER A 58 39.84 33.61 -20.63
N THR A 59 40.98 33.04 -20.96
CA THR A 59 41.68 31.93 -20.34
C THR A 59 42.48 32.38 -19.12
N THR A 60 42.73 31.46 -18.18
CA THR A 60 44.06 31.34 -17.56
C THR A 60 44.18 30.01 -16.83
N ALA A 61 45.04 29.16 -17.37
CA ALA A 61 45.60 28.00 -16.69
C ALA A 61 46.75 28.46 -15.79
N SER A 62 46.91 27.83 -14.63
CA SER A 62 48.23 27.74 -13.99
C SER A 62 48.40 26.42 -13.25
N ARG A 63 49.66 26.00 -13.20
CA ARG A 63 50.17 24.63 -13.07
C ARG A 63 50.93 24.50 -11.74
N PHE A 64 50.94 23.27 -11.20
CA PHE A 64 51.94 22.67 -10.29
C PHE A 64 52.02 23.11 -8.81
N HIS A 65 51.85 22.15 -7.88
CA HIS A 65 52.94 21.40 -7.22
C HIS A 65 52.42 20.33 -6.24
N LEU A 66 53.09 19.17 -6.20
CA LEU A 66 52.97 18.11 -5.18
C LEU A 66 53.57 18.59 -3.84
N PRO A 67 53.19 17.93 -2.74
CA PRO A 67 54.20 17.15 -2.05
C PRO A 67 53.75 15.72 -1.68
N THR A 68 54.72 14.83 -1.83
CA THR A 68 54.74 13.44 -1.38
C THR A 68 54.95 13.42 0.13
N GLU A 69 54.08 12.75 0.89
CA GLU A 69 54.49 12.14 2.16
C GLU A 69 53.91 10.72 2.27
N THR A 70 54.86 9.79 2.29
CA THR A 70 54.69 8.36 2.43
C THR A 70 54.39 8.04 3.89
N THR A 71 53.23 7.47 4.18
CA THR A 71 53.04 6.70 5.41
C THR A 71 52.48 5.33 5.04
N THR A 72 53.34 4.34 5.25
CA THR A 72 53.09 2.91 5.13
C THR A 72 51.94 2.49 6.05
N ALA A 73 50.84 2.01 5.49
CA ALA A 73 49.84 1.23 6.21
C ALA A 73 49.63 -0.10 5.49
N ALA A 74 49.74 -1.16 6.28
CA ALA A 74 49.74 -2.55 5.85
C ALA A 74 48.44 -2.95 5.13
N ILE A 75 48.62 -3.84 4.16
CA ILE A 75 47.56 -4.53 3.44
C ILE A 75 47.00 -5.60 4.39
N ASP A 76 45.82 -5.37 4.95
CA ASP A 76 44.98 -6.43 5.50
C ASP A 76 43.77 -6.61 4.57
N ASN A 77 43.95 -7.49 3.59
CA ASN A 77 42.86 -8.13 2.85
C ASN A 77 42.12 -9.07 3.82
N ALA A 78 41.04 -8.60 4.42
CA ALA A 78 40.04 -9.47 5.04
C ALA A 78 38.70 -9.25 4.33
N SER A 79 38.43 -10.14 3.38
CA SER A 79 37.09 -10.37 2.82
C SER A 79 36.14 -10.71 3.97
N ALA A 80 35.36 -9.72 4.42
CA ALA A 80 34.26 -9.96 5.36
C ALA A 80 33.10 -10.58 4.58
N ILE A 81 33.21 -11.89 4.34
CA ILE A 81 32.07 -12.74 4.00
C ILE A 81 31.11 -12.59 5.17
N ALA A 82 29.95 -11.96 4.92
CA ALA A 82 28.87 -11.85 5.87
C ALA A 82 28.49 -13.28 6.32
N SER A 83 28.84 -13.60 7.57
CA SER A 83 28.43 -14.86 8.20
C SER A 83 26.89 -14.94 8.18
N PRO A 84 26.30 -16.11 7.90
CA PRO A 84 24.86 -16.28 7.97
C PRO A 84 24.40 -15.94 9.39
N SER A 85 23.42 -15.02 9.46
CA SER A 85 22.71 -14.72 10.69
C SER A 85 22.20 -16.02 11.31
N PRO A 86 22.34 -16.22 12.63
CA PRO A 86 21.86 -17.43 13.29
C PRO A 86 20.34 -17.57 13.07
N PRO A 87 19.82 -18.80 12.97
CA PRO A 87 18.38 -19.03 12.83
C PRO A 87 17.64 -18.33 13.98
N PHE A 88 16.66 -17.51 13.62
CA PHE A 88 15.87 -16.69 14.55
C PHE A 88 15.23 -17.62 15.59
N LYS A 89 15.70 -17.58 16.83
CA LYS A 89 15.10 -18.33 17.93
C LYS A 89 13.76 -17.68 18.26
N SER A 90 12.65 -18.36 17.99
CA SER A 90 11.33 -17.92 18.47
C SER A 90 11.38 -17.86 20.00
N ALA A 91 11.36 -16.66 20.57
CA ALA A 91 10.95 -16.49 21.94
C ALA A 91 9.44 -16.77 21.96
N LEU A 92 9.06 -18.02 22.19
CA LEU A 92 7.66 -18.38 22.40
C LEU A 92 7.21 -17.61 23.65
N LYS A 93 6.38 -16.60 23.44
CA LYS A 93 5.62 -15.94 24.50
C LYS A 93 4.75 -17.02 25.15
N ASP A 94 4.77 -17.10 26.48
CA ASP A 94 3.89 -18.01 27.21
C ASP A 94 2.43 -17.55 26.98
N SER A 95 1.58 -18.47 26.52
CA SER A 95 0.16 -18.20 26.26
C SER A 95 -0.62 -17.91 27.54
N ASP A 96 -1.53 -16.94 27.52
CA ASP A 96 -2.45 -16.68 28.63
C ASP A 96 -3.58 -17.72 28.66
N ALA A 97 -3.66 -18.49 29.76
CA ALA A 97 -4.65 -19.53 29.95
C ALA A 97 -6.11 -19.01 29.89
N THR A 98 -6.37 -17.77 30.27
CA THR A 98 -7.71 -17.18 30.26
C THR A 98 -8.15 -16.77 28.85
N LEU A 99 -7.20 -16.40 27.99
CA LEU A 99 -7.48 -16.03 26.59
C LEU A 99 -7.67 -17.27 25.71
N LEU A 100 -7.03 -18.39 26.06
CA LEU A 100 -7.17 -19.68 25.37
C LEU A 100 -8.61 -20.20 25.34
N ASP A 101 -9.44 -19.88 26.34
CA ASP A 101 -10.85 -20.31 26.39
C ASP A 101 -11.69 -19.74 25.24
N THR A 102 -11.30 -18.59 24.69
CA THR A 102 -12.01 -17.92 23.58
C THR A 102 -11.55 -18.40 22.20
N VAL A 103 -10.36 -18.99 22.12
CA VAL A 103 -9.71 -19.40 20.85
C VAL A 103 -10.60 -20.30 19.99
N PRO A 104 -11.28 -21.35 20.51
CA PRO A 104 -12.09 -22.23 19.67
C PRO A 104 -13.17 -21.49 18.86
N ALA A 105 -13.78 -20.45 19.44
CA ALA A 105 -14.77 -19.62 18.74
C ALA A 105 -14.11 -18.84 17.59
N TYR A 106 -12.95 -18.22 17.83
CA TYR A 106 -12.20 -17.50 16.80
C TYR A 106 -11.75 -18.43 15.67
N ILE A 107 -11.21 -19.61 16.00
CA ILE A 107 -10.80 -20.60 14.99
C ILE A 107 -12.00 -21.00 14.13
N LYS A 108 -13.15 -21.29 14.74
CA LYS A 108 -14.37 -21.60 14.00
C LYS A 108 -14.76 -20.45 13.05
N ALA A 109 -14.81 -19.22 13.56
CA ALA A 109 -15.18 -18.06 12.77
C ALA A 109 -14.21 -17.78 11.60
N ILE A 110 -12.91 -18.00 11.80
CA ILE A 110 -11.90 -17.82 10.76
C ILE A 110 -11.97 -18.92 9.69
N MET A 111 -12.19 -20.17 10.09
CA MET A 111 -12.16 -21.30 9.16
C MET A 111 -13.49 -21.53 8.44
N ASP A 112 -14.60 -21.00 8.96
CA ASP A 112 -15.96 -21.10 8.42
C ASP A 112 -16.51 -19.71 8.01
N PRO A 113 -16.60 -19.40 6.70
CA PRO A 113 -17.12 -18.10 6.25
C PRO A 113 -18.60 -17.89 6.56
N GLU A 114 -19.37 -18.95 6.81
CA GLU A 114 -20.80 -18.87 7.16
C GLU A 114 -21.01 -18.67 8.67
N ASP A 115 -19.94 -18.74 9.49
CA ASP A 115 -20.06 -18.55 10.92
C ASP A 115 -20.40 -17.10 11.27
N THR A 116 -21.36 -16.91 12.18
CA THR A 116 -21.81 -15.57 12.62
C THR A 116 -21.54 -15.35 14.12
N THR A 117 -20.57 -16.07 14.70
CA THR A 117 -20.27 -15.98 16.13
C THR A 117 -19.77 -14.59 16.51
N PHE A 118 -18.99 -13.95 15.61
CA PHE A 118 -18.52 -12.59 15.77
C PHE A 118 -19.16 -11.68 14.71
N PRO A 119 -19.62 -10.48 15.09
CA PRO A 119 -19.90 -9.43 14.11
C PRO A 119 -18.64 -9.16 13.29
N ARG A 120 -18.78 -9.11 11.98
CA ARG A 120 -17.68 -8.84 11.04
C ARG A 120 -18.24 -8.17 9.78
N LEU A 121 -17.37 -7.57 8.97
CA LEU A 121 -17.76 -7.04 7.68
C LEU A 121 -18.40 -8.15 6.82
N ASP A 122 -19.63 -7.90 6.39
CA ASP A 122 -20.34 -8.75 5.44
C ASP A 122 -19.68 -8.59 4.07
N CYS A 123 -19.18 -9.70 3.54
CA CYS A 123 -18.52 -9.76 2.24
C CYS A 123 -19.42 -10.48 1.23
N PRO A 124 -19.52 -9.97 0.00
CA PRO A 124 -20.30 -10.64 -1.04
C PRO A 124 -19.62 -11.96 -1.43
N VAL A 125 -20.44 -12.92 -1.85
CA VAL A 125 -19.94 -14.16 -2.44
C VAL A 125 -19.23 -13.80 -3.74
N SER A 126 -17.93 -14.12 -3.82
CA SER A 126 -17.09 -13.79 -4.96
C SER A 126 -17.63 -14.41 -6.26
N ASN A 127 -17.74 -13.60 -7.32
CA ASN A 127 -17.96 -14.10 -8.68
C ASN A 127 -16.62 -14.59 -9.25
N ASP A 128 -16.30 -15.81 -8.86
CA ASP A 128 -15.02 -16.48 -9.06
C ASP A 128 -14.60 -16.70 -10.53
N HIS A 129 -15.51 -16.52 -11.49
CA HIS A 129 -15.21 -16.80 -12.90
C HIS A 129 -14.09 -15.92 -13.45
N ARG A 130 -14.06 -14.63 -13.07
CA ARG A 130 -13.00 -13.69 -13.48
C ARG A 130 -11.62 -14.12 -12.96
N TYR A 131 -11.58 -14.65 -11.73
CA TYR A 131 -10.33 -14.99 -11.05
C TYR A 131 -9.88 -16.44 -11.30
N HIS A 132 -10.67 -17.25 -11.99
CA HIS A 132 -10.41 -18.68 -12.17
C HIS A 132 -9.03 -18.98 -12.78
N TYR A 133 -8.49 -18.10 -13.63
CA TYR A 133 -7.15 -18.26 -14.22
C TYR A 133 -6.00 -18.09 -13.20
N LEU A 134 -6.27 -17.52 -12.02
CA LEU A 134 -5.34 -17.45 -10.89
C LEU A 134 -5.23 -18.82 -10.19
N ASN A 135 -6.30 -19.61 -10.23
CA ASN A 135 -6.32 -21.00 -9.79
C ASN A 135 -5.68 -21.89 -10.86
N THR A 136 -4.36 -21.88 -10.91
CA THR A 136 -3.62 -22.85 -11.71
C THR A 136 -3.42 -24.11 -10.87
N LYS A 137 -4.24 -25.14 -11.14
CA LYS A 137 -3.84 -26.51 -10.77
C LYS A 137 -2.47 -26.74 -11.40
N SER A 138 -1.50 -27.20 -10.62
CA SER A 138 -0.17 -27.57 -11.09
C SER A 138 -0.30 -28.66 -12.17
N SER A 139 -0.55 -28.26 -13.41
CA SER A 139 -0.55 -29.12 -14.58
C SER A 139 0.72 -28.80 -15.34
N GLU A 140 1.52 -29.85 -15.58
CA GLU A 140 2.86 -29.85 -16.20
C GLU A 140 3.98 -29.45 -15.23
N THR A 141 4.33 -30.27 -14.24
CA THR A 141 5.15 -31.48 -14.43
C THR A 141 4.78 -32.59 -13.44
N LEU A 142 4.22 -33.68 -13.98
CA LEU A 142 4.35 -35.01 -13.39
C LEU A 142 5.81 -35.46 -13.51
N HIS A 143 6.71 -34.89 -12.71
CA HIS A 143 8.04 -35.42 -12.40
C HIS A 143 8.69 -34.52 -11.35
N ASP A 144 8.33 -34.74 -10.09
CA ASP A 144 9.27 -34.96 -8.99
C ASP A 144 8.59 -34.60 -7.67
N SER A 145 8.05 -35.60 -6.97
CA SER A 145 7.39 -35.49 -5.67
C SER A 145 8.37 -35.14 -4.52
N THR A 146 9.55 -34.62 -4.85
CA THR A 146 10.63 -34.26 -3.93
C THR A 146 11.14 -32.83 -4.07
N THR A 147 10.56 -31.99 -4.94
CA THR A 147 10.93 -30.57 -5.00
C THR A 147 10.06 -29.73 -4.08
N ASN A 148 10.70 -28.99 -3.16
CA ASN A 148 10.09 -27.91 -2.38
C ASN A 148 9.65 -26.79 -3.33
N LEU A 149 8.51 -26.94 -4.00
CA LEU A 149 7.96 -25.92 -4.89
C LEU A 149 7.66 -24.64 -4.08
N ARG A 150 8.24 -23.53 -4.54
CA ARG A 150 8.05 -22.18 -3.97
C ARG A 150 6.59 -21.76 -4.15
N PRO A 151 5.98 -21.06 -3.17
CA PRO A 151 4.61 -20.57 -3.31
C PRO A 151 4.50 -19.57 -4.46
N LYS A 152 3.41 -19.65 -5.23
CA LYS A 152 3.04 -18.62 -6.21
C LYS A 152 2.47 -17.38 -5.53
N TYR A 153 1.82 -17.57 -4.40
CA TYR A 153 1.18 -16.52 -3.60
C TYR A 153 1.71 -16.59 -2.17
N PHE A 154 2.42 -15.55 -1.74
CA PHE A 154 2.99 -15.46 -0.40
C PHE A 154 2.25 -14.37 0.38
N PHE A 155 1.39 -14.78 1.31
CA PHE A 155 0.67 -13.87 2.20
C PHE A 155 1.58 -13.48 3.37
N ALA A 156 1.70 -12.19 3.64
CA ALA A 156 2.55 -11.64 4.69
C ALA A 156 1.81 -10.57 5.50
N LEU A 157 1.90 -10.67 6.83
CA LEU A 157 1.31 -9.71 7.76
C LEU A 157 2.19 -9.52 9.00
N ASP A 158 2.17 -8.32 9.56
CA ASP A 158 2.63 -8.01 10.91
C ASP A 158 1.47 -7.39 11.71
N LEU A 159 1.17 -7.94 12.89
CA LEU A 159 -0.07 -7.64 13.62
C LEU A 159 0.17 -7.41 15.11
N HIS A 160 -0.56 -6.46 15.69
CA HIS A 160 -0.53 -6.16 17.11
C HIS A 160 -1.91 -5.69 17.59
N GLN A 161 -2.47 -6.34 18.63
CA GLN A 161 -3.75 -5.95 19.25
C GLN A 161 -4.94 -5.98 18.28
N ARG A 162 -5.15 -7.10 17.59
CA ARG A 162 -6.15 -7.24 16.51
C ARG A 162 -7.05 -8.47 16.61
N ALA A 163 -7.23 -9.05 17.80
CA ALA A 163 -8.05 -10.25 17.99
C ALA A 163 -9.46 -10.09 17.41
N SER A 164 -10.09 -8.93 17.65
CA SER A 164 -11.44 -8.61 17.17
C SER A 164 -11.58 -8.60 15.64
N LEU A 165 -10.51 -8.31 14.90
CA LEU A 165 -10.52 -8.21 13.44
C LEU A 165 -10.17 -9.54 12.76
N LEU A 166 -9.53 -10.48 13.47
CA LEU A 166 -9.08 -11.75 12.90
C LEU A 166 -10.21 -12.55 12.22
N PRO A 167 -11.45 -12.63 12.74
CA PRO A 167 -12.55 -13.31 12.06
C PRO A 167 -12.81 -12.82 10.63
N ARG A 168 -12.64 -11.52 10.35
CA ARG A 168 -12.77 -10.99 8.99
C ARG A 168 -11.48 -11.16 8.21
N LEU A 169 -10.37 -10.64 8.74
CA LEU A 169 -9.09 -10.60 8.04
C LEU A 169 -8.59 -12.00 7.66
N PHE A 170 -8.48 -12.91 8.64
CA PHE A 170 -8.02 -14.27 8.36
C PHE A 170 -9.08 -15.12 7.68
N GLY A 171 -10.37 -14.86 7.95
CA GLY A 171 -11.46 -15.48 7.18
C GLY A 171 -11.28 -15.25 5.68
N SER A 172 -11.06 -13.99 5.28
CA SER A 172 -10.83 -13.64 3.87
C SER A 172 -9.53 -14.20 3.32
N ILE A 173 -8.44 -14.22 4.10
CA ILE A 173 -7.18 -14.85 3.68
C ILE A 173 -7.40 -16.35 3.41
N VAL A 174 -8.10 -17.06 4.31
CA VAL A 174 -8.38 -18.50 4.16
C VAL A 174 -9.28 -18.76 2.95
N GLU A 175 -10.31 -17.95 2.74
CA GLU A 175 -11.17 -18.01 1.55
C GLU A 175 -10.36 -17.81 0.25
N SER A 176 -9.51 -16.78 0.19
CA SER A 176 -8.64 -16.51 -0.96
C SER A 176 -7.63 -17.66 -1.19
N ILE A 177 -7.03 -18.22 -0.15
CA ILE A 177 -6.11 -19.36 -0.26
C ILE A 177 -6.82 -20.60 -0.79
N ARG A 178 -8.01 -20.91 -0.29
CA ARG A 178 -8.84 -22.02 -0.79
C ARG A 178 -9.14 -21.83 -2.28
N PHE A 179 -9.44 -20.60 -2.70
CA PHE A 179 -9.69 -20.26 -4.10
C PHE A 179 -8.44 -20.42 -4.99
N LEU A 180 -7.30 -19.87 -4.57
CA LEU A 180 -6.04 -19.87 -5.34
C LEU A 180 -5.38 -21.27 -5.41
N GLY A 181 -5.81 -22.19 -4.55
CA GLY A 181 -5.22 -23.50 -4.35
C GLY A 181 -4.21 -23.45 -3.21
N PRO A 182 -4.46 -24.12 -2.07
CA PRO A 182 -3.58 -24.10 -0.91
C PRO A 182 -2.12 -24.47 -1.20
N GLN A 183 -1.90 -25.43 -2.11
CA GLN A 183 -0.58 -25.86 -2.55
C GLN A 183 0.24 -24.77 -3.27
N ASN A 184 -0.43 -23.73 -3.78
CA ASN A 184 0.22 -22.59 -4.42
C ASN A 184 0.55 -21.47 -3.41
N CYS A 185 0.15 -21.61 -2.15
CA CYS A 185 0.15 -20.54 -1.16
C CYS A 185 1.10 -20.82 0.02
N ALA A 186 1.59 -19.75 0.62
CA ALA A 186 2.17 -19.75 1.97
C ALA A 186 1.65 -18.54 2.73
N LEU A 187 1.56 -18.65 4.05
CA LEU A 187 1.12 -17.58 4.94
C LEU A 187 2.20 -17.33 6.01
N SER A 188 2.64 -16.09 6.12
CA SER A 188 3.65 -15.64 7.09
C SER A 188 3.11 -14.51 7.94
N VAL A 189 3.19 -14.66 9.26
CA VAL A 189 2.62 -13.73 10.22
C VAL A 189 3.61 -13.46 11.33
N ILE A 190 3.90 -12.18 11.53
CA ILE A 190 4.65 -11.69 12.70
C ILE A 190 3.65 -11.07 13.68
N GLU A 191 3.50 -11.69 14.84
CA GLU A 191 2.74 -11.13 15.94
C GLU A 191 3.62 -10.20 16.78
N GLY A 192 3.06 -9.08 17.24
CA GLY A 192 3.74 -8.11 18.08
C GLY A 192 3.71 -8.46 19.57
N ARG A 193 3.42 -7.48 20.43
CA ARG A 193 3.32 -7.68 21.89
C ARG A 193 1.85 -7.69 22.35
N SER A 194 0.98 -8.47 21.72
CA SER A 194 -0.47 -8.38 21.97
C SER A 194 -0.90 -9.03 23.29
N ASP A 195 -1.88 -8.46 23.98
CA ASP A 195 -2.47 -8.99 25.22
C ASP A 195 -4.00 -9.16 25.15
N ASP A 196 -4.58 -8.99 23.95
CA ASP A 196 -6.01 -9.13 23.65
C ASP A 196 -6.43 -10.52 23.15
N GLY A 197 -5.50 -11.48 23.08
CA GLY A 197 -5.72 -12.82 22.55
C GLY A 197 -5.21 -13.03 21.12
N THR A 198 -4.70 -11.98 20.45
CA THR A 198 -4.16 -12.07 19.08
C THR A 198 -3.11 -13.18 18.96
N PHE A 199 -2.18 -13.26 19.91
CA PHE A 199 -1.12 -14.29 19.90
C PHE A 199 -1.70 -15.71 20.02
N GLU A 200 -2.59 -15.94 20.97
CA GLU A 200 -3.21 -17.23 21.24
C GLU A 200 -3.99 -17.74 20.02
N ILE A 201 -4.77 -16.86 19.37
CA ILE A 201 -5.55 -17.18 18.18
C ILE A 201 -4.62 -17.51 17.01
N LEU A 202 -3.65 -16.64 16.70
CA LEU A 202 -2.72 -16.81 15.57
C LEU A 202 -1.82 -18.03 15.73
N SER A 203 -1.38 -18.33 16.96
CA SER A 203 -0.62 -19.54 17.28
C SER A 203 -1.45 -20.81 17.06
N SER A 204 -2.71 -20.80 17.53
CA SER A 204 -3.62 -21.94 17.43
C SER A 204 -4.12 -22.21 16.01
N LEU A 205 -4.15 -21.19 15.14
CA LEU A 205 -4.49 -21.32 13.72
C LEU A 205 -3.54 -22.26 12.96
N ARG A 206 -2.31 -22.47 13.45
CA ARG A 206 -1.31 -23.30 12.77
C ARG A 206 -1.86 -24.64 12.32
N LYS A 207 -2.52 -25.35 13.23
CA LYS A 207 -3.07 -26.68 12.96
C LYS A 207 -4.07 -26.64 11.79
N GLU A 208 -4.94 -25.64 11.76
CA GLU A 208 -6.00 -25.53 10.77
C GLU A 208 -5.47 -25.10 9.40
N ILE A 209 -4.54 -24.14 9.36
CA ILE A 209 -3.89 -23.66 8.14
C ILE A 209 -3.02 -24.76 7.51
N GLU A 210 -2.25 -25.49 8.32
CA GLU A 210 -1.46 -26.63 7.84
C GLU A 210 -2.35 -27.80 7.39
N CYS A 211 -3.50 -28.02 8.05
CA CYS A 211 -4.45 -29.07 7.67
C CYS A 211 -5.05 -28.84 6.27
N ILE A 212 -5.25 -27.59 5.85
CA ILE A 212 -5.69 -27.28 4.48
C ILE A 212 -4.54 -27.28 3.45
N GLY A 213 -3.31 -27.63 3.86
CA GLY A 213 -2.17 -27.82 2.97
C GLY A 213 -1.32 -26.58 2.72
N VAL A 214 -1.40 -25.57 3.60
CA VAL A 214 -0.65 -24.31 3.48
C VAL A 214 0.55 -24.32 4.42
N LYS A 215 1.70 -23.85 3.95
CA LYS A 215 2.85 -23.59 4.84
C LYS A 215 2.57 -22.34 5.68
N TYR A 216 2.52 -22.49 7.01
CA TYR A 216 2.29 -21.39 7.94
C TYR A 216 3.55 -21.03 8.73
N TYR A 217 4.08 -19.83 8.49
CA TYR A 217 5.16 -19.24 9.24
C TYR A 217 4.55 -18.28 10.25
N PHE A 218 4.76 -18.56 11.53
CA PHE A 218 4.22 -17.75 12.62
C PHE A 218 5.31 -17.55 13.65
N ASN A 219 5.57 -16.29 14.00
CA ASN A 219 6.52 -15.92 15.02
C ASN A 219 6.04 -14.67 15.77
N SER A 220 6.53 -14.46 16.99
CA SER A 220 6.27 -13.23 17.76
C SER A 220 7.53 -12.37 17.82
N SER A 221 7.35 -11.04 17.86
CA SER A 221 8.42 -10.06 17.85
C SER A 221 8.28 -9.04 18.99
N GLY A 222 9.37 -8.86 19.74
CA GLY A 222 9.44 -7.88 20.83
C GLY A 222 9.62 -6.42 20.35
N ILE A 223 9.78 -6.18 19.04
CA ILE A 223 10.03 -4.85 18.49
C ILE A 223 8.84 -3.94 18.71
N ASP A 224 9.05 -2.82 19.38
CA ASP A 224 8.02 -1.81 19.65
C ASP A 224 8.23 -0.52 18.84
N PRO A 225 7.57 -0.38 17.67
CA PRO A 225 7.64 0.86 16.89
C PRO A 225 7.00 2.06 17.61
N SER A 226 6.19 1.84 18.64
CA SER A 226 5.50 2.90 19.40
C SER A 226 6.27 3.37 20.64
N ALA A 227 7.25 2.60 21.11
CA ALA A 227 8.06 2.92 22.28
C ALA A 227 9.08 4.05 22.03
N GLY A 228 9.36 4.40 20.78
CA GLY A 228 10.17 5.57 20.45
C GLY A 228 9.39 6.86 20.73
N ASP A 229 10.04 7.86 21.33
CA ASP A 229 9.49 9.21 21.37
C ASP A 229 9.13 9.64 19.93
N ARG A 230 8.00 10.32 19.73
CA ARG A 230 7.62 10.91 18.43
C ARG A 230 8.72 11.81 17.85
N ILE A 231 9.64 12.27 18.70
CA ILE A 231 10.83 13.06 18.35
C ILE A 231 11.86 12.22 17.56
N ASN A 232 11.95 10.91 17.79
CA ASN A 232 12.84 9.98 17.07
C ASN A 232 12.05 9.15 16.05
N ALA A 233 11.30 9.80 15.16
CA ALA A 233 10.47 9.15 14.12
C ALA A 233 11.25 8.11 13.30
N GLY A 234 12.57 8.29 13.11
CA GLY A 234 13.43 7.32 12.42
C GLY A 234 13.50 5.93 13.09
N ASP A 235 13.41 5.84 14.41
CA ASP A 235 13.48 4.54 15.11
C ASP A 235 12.17 3.77 15.00
N ARG A 236 11.03 4.47 14.98
CA ARG A 236 9.73 3.88 14.66
C ARG A 236 9.74 3.24 13.27
N ILE A 237 10.20 3.97 12.25
CA ILE A 237 10.23 3.48 10.87
C ILE A 237 11.18 2.29 10.70
N LYS A 238 12.35 2.32 11.36
CA LYS A 238 13.24 1.15 11.38
C LYS A 238 12.59 -0.08 12.02
N GLY A 239 11.83 0.11 13.10
CA GLY A 239 11.08 -0.96 13.75
C GLY A 239 10.01 -1.58 12.83
N LEU A 240 9.24 -0.75 12.12
CA LEU A 240 8.25 -1.22 11.14
C LEU A 240 8.93 -1.95 9.97
N ALA A 241 10.00 -1.39 9.43
CA ALA A 241 10.79 -2.03 8.37
C ALA A 241 11.29 -3.42 8.78
N GLU A 242 11.80 -3.55 10.00
CA GLU A 242 12.28 -4.83 10.53
C GLU A 242 11.15 -5.86 10.69
N LEU A 243 9.96 -5.44 11.16
CA LEU A 243 8.80 -6.34 11.25
C LEU A 243 8.36 -6.85 9.87
N ARG A 244 8.31 -5.98 8.85
CA ARG A 244 8.00 -6.38 7.47
C ARG A 244 9.06 -7.32 6.90
N ASN A 245 10.34 -7.05 7.16
CA ASN A 245 11.43 -7.95 6.76
C ASN A 245 11.29 -9.33 7.42
N GLN A 246 10.97 -9.39 8.72
CA GLN A 246 10.71 -10.65 9.41
C GLN A 246 9.53 -11.41 8.79
N ALA A 247 8.46 -10.72 8.40
CA ALA A 247 7.30 -11.33 7.74
C ALA A 247 7.67 -11.92 6.37
N LEU A 248 8.61 -11.32 5.63
CA LEU A 248 9.07 -11.80 4.32
C LEU A 248 10.24 -12.78 4.40
N GLN A 249 10.95 -12.86 5.52
CA GLN A 249 12.13 -13.71 5.70
C GLN A 249 11.90 -15.17 5.26
N PRO A 250 10.78 -15.83 5.59
CA PRO A 250 10.56 -17.21 5.16
C PRO A 250 10.53 -17.40 3.65
N LEU A 251 10.15 -16.37 2.87
CA LEU A 251 10.21 -16.40 1.41
C LEU A 251 11.66 -16.31 0.91
N MET A 252 12.51 -15.54 1.60
CA MET A 252 13.91 -15.31 1.23
C MET A 252 14.79 -16.51 1.56
N ASP A 253 14.44 -17.27 2.60
CA ASP A 253 15.13 -18.50 2.99
C ASP A 253 14.98 -19.63 1.95
N TYR A 254 14.08 -19.50 0.98
CA TYR A 254 14.00 -20.41 -0.16
C TYR A 254 15.20 -20.22 -1.10
N HIS A 255 16.29 -20.93 -0.84
CA HIS A 255 17.36 -21.11 -1.82
C HIS A 255 16.94 -22.15 -2.86
N TYR A 256 16.79 -21.75 -4.13
CA TYR A 256 16.61 -22.70 -5.23
C TYR A 256 17.60 -22.37 -6.35
N GLU A 257 18.45 -23.32 -6.70
CA GLU A 257 19.31 -23.25 -7.88
C GLU A 257 18.48 -23.70 -9.10
N GLY A 258 18.20 -22.77 -10.01
CA GLY A 258 17.75 -23.08 -11.37
C GLY A 258 16.25 -23.32 -11.56
N SER A 259 15.47 -22.25 -11.73
CA SER A 259 14.33 -22.12 -12.66
C SER A 259 13.61 -20.79 -12.41
N SER A 260 13.11 -20.16 -13.49
CA SER A 260 12.43 -18.85 -13.56
C SER A 260 11.82 -18.38 -12.23
N MET A 261 12.56 -17.50 -11.55
CA MET A 261 12.38 -17.13 -10.14
C MET A 261 11.38 -15.97 -9.96
N ASP A 262 10.66 -15.62 -11.03
CA ASP A 262 10.25 -14.23 -11.30
C ASP A 262 8.77 -13.92 -11.00
N ASP A 263 7.93 -14.95 -10.79
CA ASP A 263 6.46 -14.78 -10.82
C ASP A 263 5.75 -14.84 -9.46
N THR A 264 6.46 -15.07 -8.35
CA THR A 264 5.82 -15.08 -7.02
C THR A 264 5.21 -13.71 -6.72
N THR A 265 3.93 -13.71 -6.36
CA THR A 265 3.20 -12.54 -5.88
C THR A 265 3.23 -12.54 -4.36
N ILE A 266 3.80 -11.51 -3.75
CA ILE A 266 3.65 -11.23 -2.33
C ILE A 266 2.34 -10.47 -2.16
N ILE A 267 1.51 -10.91 -1.22
CA ILE A 267 0.29 -10.23 -0.80
C ILE A 267 0.55 -9.76 0.63
N PHE A 268 0.81 -8.47 0.80
CA PHE A 268 1.04 -7.88 2.11
C PHE A 268 -0.21 -7.14 2.54
N LEU A 269 -0.80 -7.57 3.66
CA LEU A 269 -2.00 -6.98 4.22
C LEU A 269 -1.67 -6.34 5.57
N ASN A 270 -2.14 -5.10 5.77
CA ASN A 270 -2.20 -4.52 7.09
C ASN A 270 -3.38 -5.16 7.88
N ASP A 271 -3.59 -4.68 9.09
CA ASP A 271 -4.71 -4.98 9.98
C ASP A 271 -6.03 -4.31 9.54
N VAL A 272 -6.48 -4.62 8.33
CA VAL A 272 -7.70 -4.07 7.72
C VAL A 272 -8.86 -5.08 7.64
N ALA A 273 -10.10 -4.60 7.76
CA ALA A 273 -11.29 -5.35 7.39
C ALA A 273 -11.38 -5.41 5.86
N ILE A 274 -11.08 -6.58 5.31
CA ILE A 274 -10.94 -6.84 3.88
C ILE A 274 -11.79 -8.05 3.48
N CYS A 275 -12.33 -8.06 2.25
CA CYS A 275 -13.04 -9.19 1.69
C CYS A 275 -12.14 -10.07 0.81
N SER A 276 -12.54 -11.32 0.56
CA SER A 276 -11.79 -12.23 -0.31
C SER A 276 -11.71 -11.71 -1.76
N GLU A 277 -12.77 -11.05 -2.25
CA GLU A 277 -12.78 -10.40 -3.56
C GLU A 277 -11.77 -9.23 -3.68
N ASP A 278 -11.50 -8.51 -2.60
CA ASP A 278 -10.53 -7.41 -2.59
C ASP A 278 -9.11 -7.97 -2.81
N ILE A 279 -8.77 -9.04 -2.09
CA ILE A 279 -7.48 -9.75 -2.22
C ILE A 279 -7.33 -10.32 -3.63
N LEU A 280 -8.36 -11.01 -4.14
CA LEU A 280 -8.33 -11.62 -5.47
C LEU A 280 -8.22 -10.57 -6.58
N GLU A 281 -8.87 -9.41 -6.44
CA GLU A 281 -8.78 -8.33 -7.41
C GLU A 281 -7.40 -7.66 -7.41
N LEU A 282 -6.73 -7.51 -6.25
CA LEU A 282 -5.34 -7.04 -6.21
C LEU A 282 -4.40 -8.01 -6.95
N ILE A 283 -4.52 -9.32 -6.69
CA ILE A 283 -3.70 -10.33 -7.40
C ILE A 283 -4.01 -10.31 -8.90
N HIS A 284 -5.30 -10.25 -9.25
CA HIS A 284 -5.76 -10.15 -10.64
C HIS A 284 -5.16 -8.94 -11.33
N GLN A 285 -5.31 -7.74 -10.76
CA GLN A 285 -4.85 -6.50 -11.39
C GLN A 285 -3.32 -6.45 -11.50
N ARG A 286 -2.58 -6.95 -10.50
CA ARG A 286 -1.11 -7.08 -10.62
C ARG A 286 -0.75 -7.86 -11.87
N ARG A 287 -1.33 -9.06 -12.02
CA ARG A 287 -1.01 -9.96 -13.13
C ARG A 287 -1.55 -9.44 -14.46
N TYR A 288 -2.79 -8.98 -14.46
CA TYR A 288 -3.48 -8.48 -15.64
C TYR A 288 -2.73 -7.29 -16.20
N GLN A 289 -2.40 -6.28 -15.40
CA GLN A 289 -1.73 -5.05 -15.85
C GLN A 289 -0.22 -5.23 -16.11
N HIS A 290 0.35 -6.41 -15.79
CA HIS A 290 1.79 -6.62 -15.71
C HIS A 290 2.46 -5.59 -14.79
N ALA A 291 1.82 -5.31 -13.66
CA ALA A 291 2.30 -4.36 -12.66
C ALA A 291 3.33 -5.02 -11.75
N ASP A 292 4.31 -4.23 -11.32
CA ASP A 292 5.30 -4.62 -10.32
C ASP A 292 4.68 -4.64 -8.93
N MET A 293 3.78 -3.67 -8.67
CA MET A 293 3.03 -3.52 -7.43
C MET A 293 1.65 -2.93 -7.72
N VAL A 294 0.63 -3.39 -6.99
CA VAL A 294 -0.65 -2.72 -6.91
C VAL A 294 -1.08 -2.53 -5.45
N CYS A 295 -1.82 -1.47 -5.15
CA CYS A 295 -2.38 -1.20 -3.82
C CYS A 295 -3.88 -0.93 -3.89
N GLY A 296 -4.58 -1.15 -2.78
CA GLY A 296 -5.97 -0.69 -2.61
C GLY A 296 -6.06 0.81 -2.30
N MET A 297 -7.22 1.20 -1.80
CA MET A 297 -7.53 2.51 -1.23
C MET A 297 -7.83 2.34 0.26
N ASP A 298 -7.05 3.04 1.07
CA ASP A 298 -7.12 3.03 2.52
C ASP A 298 -7.86 4.24 3.04
N TRP A 299 -8.90 4.00 3.83
CA TRP A 299 -9.79 5.04 4.31
C TRP A 299 -9.86 5.07 5.83
N THR A 300 -10.23 6.24 6.33
CA THR A 300 -10.59 6.46 7.73
C THR A 300 -11.71 7.51 7.80
N TYR A 301 -12.24 7.74 9.00
CA TYR A 301 -13.21 8.79 9.29
C TYR A 301 -12.63 9.77 10.31
N VAL A 302 -11.86 10.76 9.83
CA VAL A 302 -11.46 11.92 10.65
C VAL A 302 -12.57 12.97 10.78
N GLY A 303 -13.64 12.81 9.98
CA GLY A 303 -14.85 13.63 9.96
C GLY A 303 -16.06 12.81 9.48
N PRO A 304 -17.13 13.46 9.01
CA PRO A 304 -18.32 12.75 8.52
C PRO A 304 -18.08 12.02 7.20
N ASP A 305 -17.11 12.47 6.40
CA ASP A 305 -16.82 11.93 5.08
C ASP A 305 -15.58 11.01 5.09
N PRO A 306 -15.57 9.95 4.25
CA PRO A 306 -14.39 9.11 4.06
C PRO A 306 -13.14 9.91 3.68
N THR A 307 -12.07 9.72 4.42
CA THR A 307 -10.79 10.40 4.23
C THR A 307 -9.70 9.40 3.90
N PHE A 308 -8.92 9.66 2.86
CA PHE A 308 -7.79 8.80 2.52
C PHE A 308 -6.73 8.84 3.62
N TYR A 309 -6.38 7.67 4.18
CA TYR A 309 -5.57 7.60 5.38
C TYR A 309 -4.05 7.68 5.09
N ASP A 310 -3.59 6.97 4.06
CA ASP A 310 -2.16 6.72 3.82
C ASP A 310 -1.44 7.86 3.05
N VAL A 311 -1.87 9.11 3.27
CA VAL A 311 -1.37 10.30 2.55
C VAL A 311 0.13 10.52 2.73
N TRP A 312 0.68 10.11 3.88
CA TRP A 312 2.10 10.27 4.15
C TRP A 312 2.97 9.41 3.23
N ILE A 313 2.47 8.23 2.83
CA ILE A 313 3.17 7.26 1.96
C ILE A 313 2.89 7.50 0.48
N ALA A 314 1.65 7.85 0.15
CA ALA A 314 1.18 7.87 -1.22
C ALA A 314 1.74 9.05 -2.03
N ARG A 315 2.28 8.78 -3.23
CA ARG A 315 2.72 9.82 -4.18
C ARG A 315 2.19 9.52 -5.57
N GLY A 316 1.51 10.48 -6.18
CA GLY A 316 1.08 10.38 -7.58
C GLY A 316 2.25 10.48 -8.57
N MET A 317 1.97 10.29 -9.86
CA MET A 317 2.98 10.50 -10.93
C MET A 317 3.38 11.97 -11.15
N ASN A 318 2.72 12.91 -10.47
CA ASN A 318 3.18 14.29 -10.34
C ASN A 318 4.15 14.50 -9.15
N GLY A 319 4.49 13.43 -8.42
CA GLY A 319 5.35 13.45 -7.24
C GLY A 319 4.72 14.04 -5.98
N ASP A 320 3.45 14.47 -6.03
CA ASP A 320 2.74 15.02 -4.88
C ASP A 320 1.96 13.94 -4.13
N THR A 321 1.53 14.28 -2.91
CA THR A 321 0.57 13.50 -2.13
C THR A 321 -0.79 13.38 -2.82
N PHE A 322 -1.63 12.46 -2.34
CA PHE A 322 -2.94 12.22 -2.96
C PHE A 322 -3.95 13.34 -2.67
N PHE A 323 -3.81 14.10 -1.59
CA PHE A 323 -4.56 15.34 -1.37
C PHE A 323 -3.65 16.39 -0.74
N GLU A 324 -4.00 17.68 -0.86
CA GLU A 324 -3.17 18.76 -0.34
C GLU A 324 -3.11 18.71 1.19
N ILE A 325 -1.91 18.74 1.76
CA ILE A 325 -1.72 19.02 3.19
C ILE A 325 -1.39 20.50 3.32
N PRO A 326 -2.27 21.34 3.91
CA PRO A 326 -2.00 22.76 4.08
C PRO A 326 -0.79 23.02 4.99
N GLU A 327 -0.29 24.27 5.01
CA GLU A 327 0.89 24.65 5.79
C GLU A 327 0.76 24.40 7.30
N ASP A 328 -0.48 24.41 7.83
CA ASP A 328 -0.76 24.10 9.23
C ASP A 328 -0.76 22.59 9.55
N GLY A 329 -0.56 21.75 8.54
CA GLY A 329 -0.52 20.29 8.65
C GLY A 329 -1.88 19.63 8.87
N SER A 330 -2.99 20.37 8.71
CA SER A 330 -4.35 19.84 8.79
C SER A 330 -4.70 18.93 7.62
N TRP A 331 -5.84 18.24 7.71
CA TRP A 331 -6.37 17.39 6.65
C TRP A 331 -7.62 18.03 6.00
N ASP A 332 -7.76 19.35 6.09
CA ASP A 332 -8.95 20.09 5.66
C ASP A 332 -9.21 20.00 4.14
N SER A 333 -8.19 19.64 3.36
CA SER A 333 -8.29 19.43 1.90
C SER A 333 -8.44 17.94 1.52
N ALA A 334 -8.62 17.03 2.48
CA ALA A 334 -8.66 15.59 2.20
C ALA A 334 -9.82 15.12 1.32
N TRP A 335 -10.87 15.92 1.22
CA TRP A 335 -12.00 15.68 0.31
C TRP A 335 -11.61 15.87 -1.18
N ASN A 336 -10.54 16.63 -1.46
CA ASN A 336 -10.12 17.00 -2.81
C ASN A 336 -8.94 16.13 -3.30
N ILE A 337 -9.14 14.81 -3.31
CA ILE A 337 -8.11 13.86 -3.74
C ILE A 337 -7.79 14.09 -5.23
N PHE A 338 -6.49 14.09 -5.55
CA PHE A 338 -5.90 14.33 -6.85
C PHE A 338 -6.25 15.70 -7.44
N TRP A 339 -6.42 16.73 -6.60
CA TRP A 339 -6.70 18.11 -6.99
C TRP A 339 -5.78 18.64 -8.10
N ASN A 340 -4.51 18.24 -8.08
CA ASN A 340 -3.46 18.64 -9.03
C ASN A 340 -3.01 17.50 -9.96
N ASN A 341 -3.77 16.41 -10.05
CA ASN A 341 -3.52 15.30 -10.97
C ASN A 341 -4.82 14.90 -11.69
N PRO A 342 -5.17 15.57 -12.80
CA PRO A 342 -6.45 15.35 -13.48
C PRO A 342 -6.62 13.92 -14.01
N ILE A 343 -5.54 13.25 -14.42
CA ILE A 343 -5.57 11.87 -14.92
C ILE A 343 -5.94 10.91 -13.79
N ALA A 344 -5.23 10.99 -12.66
CA ALA A 344 -5.55 10.14 -11.50
C ALA A 344 -6.96 10.44 -10.97
N ARG A 345 -7.36 11.72 -10.96
CA ARG A 345 -8.71 12.15 -10.57
C ARG A 345 -9.80 11.57 -11.46
N GLU A 346 -9.65 11.60 -12.78
CA GLU A 346 -10.63 10.98 -13.67
C GLU A 346 -10.71 9.46 -13.41
N ARG A 347 -9.57 8.80 -13.34
CA ARG A 347 -9.50 7.33 -13.21
C ARG A 347 -10.08 6.83 -11.90
N ILE A 348 -9.83 7.48 -10.76
CA ILE A 348 -10.45 7.07 -9.49
C ILE A 348 -11.97 7.32 -9.46
N TRP A 349 -12.48 8.38 -10.11
CA TRP A 349 -13.93 8.62 -10.21
C TRP A 349 -14.63 7.54 -11.05
N GLU A 350 -13.93 6.99 -12.04
CA GLU A 350 -14.42 5.93 -12.93
C GLU A 350 -14.07 4.51 -12.44
N GLY A 351 -13.38 4.38 -11.30
CA GLY A 351 -12.94 3.08 -10.79
C GLY A 351 -11.87 2.39 -11.65
N LYS A 352 -11.12 3.16 -12.46
CA LYS A 352 -10.04 2.67 -13.33
C LYS A 352 -8.71 2.60 -12.59
N PRO A 353 -7.92 1.52 -12.70
CA PRO A 353 -6.56 1.46 -12.19
C PRO A 353 -5.68 2.59 -12.75
N PHE A 354 -4.78 3.16 -11.96
CA PHE A 354 -3.89 4.25 -12.38
C PHE A 354 -2.50 4.14 -11.75
N GLN A 355 -1.47 4.55 -12.51
CA GLN A 355 -0.08 4.52 -12.05
C GLN A 355 0.17 5.61 -10.99
N VAL A 356 1.02 5.27 -10.02
CA VAL A 356 1.48 6.16 -8.95
C VAL A 356 2.97 5.95 -8.74
N PHE A 357 3.64 6.92 -8.11
CA PHE A 357 5.02 6.73 -7.72
C PHE A 357 5.14 5.79 -6.51
N SER A 358 4.28 5.95 -5.51
CA SER A 358 4.25 5.09 -4.31
C SER A 358 2.84 4.94 -3.75
N CYS A 359 2.57 3.75 -3.18
CA CYS A 359 1.38 3.45 -2.39
C CYS A 359 1.67 2.27 -1.45
N TRP A 360 0.86 2.11 -0.41
CA TRP A 360 0.81 0.87 0.39
C TRP A 360 -0.63 0.56 0.77
N ASN A 361 -1.33 1.59 1.28
CA ASN A 361 -2.78 1.74 1.31
C ASN A 361 -3.53 0.52 1.85
N GLY A 362 -3.14 0.02 3.03
CA GLY A 362 -3.84 -1.05 3.74
C GLY A 362 -3.62 -2.46 3.18
N ALA A 363 -3.57 -2.63 1.85
CA ALA A 363 -3.39 -3.91 1.19
C ALA A 363 -2.67 -3.74 -0.15
N THR A 364 -1.63 -4.55 -0.37
CA THR A 364 -0.84 -4.52 -1.60
C THR A 364 -0.49 -5.91 -2.11
N ALA A 365 -0.37 -6.04 -3.43
CA ALA A 365 0.18 -7.22 -4.10
C ALA A 365 1.34 -6.81 -5.00
N PHE A 366 2.52 -7.42 -4.85
CA PHE A 366 3.73 -7.04 -5.58
C PHE A 366 4.62 -8.24 -5.95
N THR A 367 5.56 -8.00 -6.86
CA THR A 367 6.56 -8.99 -7.29
C THR A 367 7.54 -9.32 -6.16
N ALA A 368 7.83 -10.61 -5.96
CA ALA A 368 8.89 -11.02 -5.02
C ALA A 368 10.31 -10.85 -5.60
N LYS A 369 10.44 -10.65 -6.91
CA LYS A 369 11.71 -10.78 -7.63
C LYS A 369 12.85 -9.92 -7.03
N PRO A 370 12.66 -8.61 -6.75
CA PRO A 370 13.73 -7.79 -6.18
C PRO A 370 14.22 -8.25 -4.80
N PHE A 371 13.32 -8.80 -3.99
CA PHE A 371 13.67 -9.38 -2.68
C PHE A 371 14.46 -10.68 -2.86
N LEU A 372 13.99 -11.58 -3.74
CA LEU A 372 14.63 -12.86 -4.02
C LEU A 372 16.04 -12.72 -4.62
N GLU A 373 16.27 -11.66 -5.39
CA GLU A 373 17.59 -11.29 -5.92
C GLU A 373 18.47 -10.56 -4.88
N SER A 374 17.99 -10.43 -3.63
CA SER A 374 18.64 -9.71 -2.53
C SER A 374 19.01 -8.27 -2.90
N LYS A 375 18.21 -7.61 -3.74
CA LYS A 375 18.45 -6.24 -4.20
C LYS A 375 17.85 -5.20 -3.28
N ILE A 376 16.76 -5.53 -2.59
CA ILE A 376 16.05 -4.62 -1.69
C ILE A 376 15.62 -5.31 -0.40
N ARG A 377 15.37 -4.48 0.61
CA ARG A 377 14.70 -4.83 1.87
C ARG A 377 13.98 -3.59 2.38
N PHE A 378 13.01 -3.75 3.28
CA PHE A 378 12.48 -2.56 3.97
C PHE A 378 13.55 -1.95 4.87
N ARG A 379 13.59 -0.61 4.91
CA ARG A 379 14.48 0.17 5.78
C ARG A 379 13.88 1.54 6.07
N GLY A 380 14.41 2.19 7.11
CA GLY A 380 14.20 3.63 7.30
C GLY A 380 15.12 4.47 6.41
N SER A 381 14.86 5.79 6.38
CA SER A 381 15.67 6.76 5.65
C SER A 381 17.10 6.86 6.18
N HIS A 382 18.05 7.07 5.27
CA HIS A 382 19.43 7.44 5.59
C HIS A 382 19.57 8.93 5.93
N GLU A 383 20.72 9.35 6.48
CA GLU A 383 20.96 10.71 6.99
C GLU A 383 20.71 11.83 5.97
N HIS A 384 20.93 11.56 4.67
CA HIS A 384 20.77 12.54 3.59
C HIS A 384 19.51 12.35 2.75
N GLU A 385 18.68 11.36 3.10
CA GLU A 385 17.38 11.14 2.48
C GLU A 385 16.30 11.92 3.23
N CYS A 386 15.17 12.16 2.58
CA CYS A 386 13.99 12.64 3.27
C CYS A 386 13.48 11.59 4.26
N PRO A 387 13.28 11.94 5.55
CA PRO A 387 12.58 11.09 6.49
C PRO A 387 11.15 10.82 6.01
N GLN A 388 10.84 9.58 5.64
CA GLN A 388 9.52 9.13 5.22
C GLN A 388 9.25 7.72 5.73
N GLY A 389 8.03 7.22 5.54
CA GLY A 389 7.71 5.83 5.87
C GLY A 389 8.44 4.84 4.97
N GLU A 390 8.73 3.66 5.52
CA GLU A 390 9.46 2.60 4.84
C GLU A 390 8.84 2.14 3.51
N PRO A 391 7.51 2.17 3.28
CA PRO A 391 6.97 1.75 1.98
C PRO A 391 7.28 2.77 0.88
N MET A 392 7.35 4.06 1.21
CA MET A 392 7.71 5.10 0.24
C MET A 392 9.18 5.00 -0.15
N THR A 393 10.07 4.80 0.83
CA THR A 393 11.49 4.50 0.58
C THR A 393 11.63 3.26 -0.29
N TRP A 394 10.91 2.18 0.05
CA TRP A 394 10.91 0.94 -0.72
C TRP A 394 10.40 1.11 -2.16
N CYS A 395 9.31 1.86 -2.38
CA CYS A 395 8.85 2.18 -3.74
C CYS A 395 9.90 2.98 -4.53
N THR A 396 10.63 3.89 -3.89
CA THR A 396 11.71 4.64 -4.55
C THR A 396 12.82 3.71 -5.03
N GLU A 397 13.18 2.70 -4.22
CA GLU A 397 14.14 1.67 -4.59
C GLU A 397 13.63 0.75 -5.71
N MET A 398 12.35 0.42 -5.70
CA MET A 398 11.69 -0.31 -6.80
C MET A 398 11.82 0.46 -8.12
N TRP A 399 11.54 1.76 -8.13
CA TRP A 399 11.75 2.63 -9.30
C TRP A 399 13.20 2.63 -9.77
N HIS A 400 14.16 2.76 -8.86
CA HIS A 400 15.60 2.73 -9.18
C HIS A 400 16.04 1.41 -9.84
N LEU A 401 15.41 0.31 -9.45
CA LEU A 401 15.68 -1.03 -10.01
C LEU A 401 14.88 -1.33 -11.29
N GLY A 402 14.09 -0.38 -11.79
CA GLY A 402 13.28 -0.54 -13.00
C GLY A 402 11.90 -1.17 -12.78
N TYR A 403 11.46 -1.33 -11.53
CA TYR A 403 10.16 -1.87 -11.14
C TYR A 403 9.13 -0.74 -10.85
N GLY A 404 9.01 0.19 -11.80
CA GLY A 404 8.20 1.41 -11.68
C GLY A 404 6.71 1.24 -12.02
N LYS A 405 6.24 0.04 -12.38
CA LYS A 405 4.82 -0.19 -12.68
C LYS A 405 4.03 -0.39 -11.39
N ILE A 406 3.93 0.70 -10.62
CA ILE A 406 3.22 0.77 -9.34
C ILE A 406 1.87 1.43 -9.56
N ALA A 407 0.77 0.81 -9.12
CA ALA A 407 -0.57 1.32 -9.38
C ALA A 407 -1.52 1.21 -8.20
N VAL A 408 -2.53 2.07 -8.19
CA VAL A 408 -3.68 1.96 -7.28
C VAL A 408 -4.84 1.30 -8.02
N ILE A 409 -5.52 0.38 -7.34
CA ILE A 409 -6.76 -0.26 -7.77
C ILE A 409 -7.90 0.40 -6.97
N PRO A 410 -8.55 1.45 -7.49
CA PRO A 410 -9.44 2.31 -6.70
C PRO A 410 -10.74 1.63 -6.24
N ILE A 411 -11.06 0.48 -6.80
CA ILE A 411 -12.26 -0.30 -6.46
C ILE A 411 -12.05 -1.21 -5.25
N VAL A 412 -10.79 -1.44 -4.84
CA VAL A 412 -10.43 -2.14 -3.60
C VAL A 412 -10.37 -1.11 -2.49
N ASN A 413 -11.39 -1.06 -1.64
CA ASN A 413 -11.53 -0.07 -0.56
C ASN A 413 -11.52 -0.77 0.80
N VAL A 414 -10.60 -0.36 1.69
CA VAL A 414 -10.39 -0.98 3.01
C VAL A 414 -10.41 0.04 4.14
N GLU A 415 -10.59 -0.45 5.37
CA GLU A 415 -10.62 0.32 6.62
C GLU A 415 -10.16 -0.60 7.78
N TYR A 416 -9.77 -0.06 8.93
CA TYR A 416 -9.14 -0.78 10.05
C TYR A 416 -10.09 -1.40 11.09
N SER A 417 -11.39 -1.38 10.85
CA SER A 417 -12.45 -1.96 11.69
C SER A 417 -13.63 -2.44 10.84
N ASP A 418 -14.35 -3.47 11.29
CA ASP A 418 -15.52 -3.95 10.57
C ASP A 418 -16.64 -2.90 10.44
N GLU A 419 -16.86 -2.09 11.49
CA GLU A 419 -17.91 -1.06 11.49
C GLU A 419 -17.62 0.04 10.47
N ALA A 420 -16.42 0.64 10.50
CA ALA A 420 -16.10 1.70 9.56
C ALA A 420 -15.82 1.15 8.16
N ALA A 421 -15.31 -0.07 8.00
CA ALA A 421 -15.25 -0.75 6.71
C ALA A 421 -16.64 -0.92 6.10
N THR A 422 -17.66 -1.26 6.89
CA THR A 422 -19.05 -1.35 6.40
C THR A 422 -19.48 0.01 5.81
N LYS A 423 -19.25 1.10 6.53
CA LYS A 423 -19.55 2.46 6.04
C LYS A 423 -18.77 2.80 4.76
N ILE A 424 -17.50 2.38 4.67
CA ILE A 424 -16.68 2.57 3.46
C ILE A 424 -17.23 1.75 2.29
N LYS A 425 -17.59 0.48 2.49
CA LYS A 425 -18.19 -0.35 1.44
C LYS A 425 -19.55 0.20 1.00
N ASP A 426 -20.35 0.76 1.91
CA ASP A 426 -21.60 1.46 1.56
C ASP A 426 -21.35 2.71 0.71
N ALA A 427 -20.31 3.49 1.05
CA ALA A 427 -20.01 4.75 0.37
C ALA A 427 -19.24 4.58 -0.96
N LYS A 428 -18.32 3.61 -1.03
CA LYS A 428 -17.38 3.41 -2.15
C LYS A 428 -17.68 2.15 -2.97
N GLY A 429 -18.48 1.24 -2.45
CA GLY A 429 -18.86 -0.01 -3.10
C GLY A 429 -17.89 -1.17 -2.84
N TYR A 430 -18.41 -2.36 -3.13
CA TYR A 430 -17.67 -3.62 -3.19
C TYR A 430 -17.06 -3.84 -4.57
N VAL A 431 -15.99 -4.63 -4.67
CA VAL A 431 -15.29 -4.91 -5.94
C VAL A 431 -16.25 -5.51 -6.97
N SER A 432 -17.03 -6.51 -6.58
CA SER A 432 -18.08 -7.14 -7.41
C SER A 432 -19.08 -6.13 -7.98
N GLY A 433 -19.39 -5.08 -7.23
CA GLY A 433 -20.27 -4.00 -7.65
C GLY A 433 -19.68 -3.11 -8.74
N TRP A 434 -18.34 -3.00 -8.83
CA TRP A 434 -17.62 -2.23 -9.84
C TRP A 434 -17.36 -3.03 -11.11
N VAL A 435 -16.86 -4.27 -10.96
CA VAL A 435 -16.52 -5.14 -12.10
C VAL A 435 -17.73 -5.42 -13.00
N GLY A 436 -18.94 -5.45 -12.44
CA GLY A 436 -20.18 -5.66 -13.20
C GLY A 436 -20.67 -4.46 -14.02
N ARG A 437 -20.10 -3.26 -13.87
CA ARG A 437 -20.63 -2.00 -14.45
C ARG A 437 -20.02 -1.57 -15.79
N GLY A 438 -19.63 -2.52 -16.64
CA GLY A 438 -19.30 -2.21 -18.05
C GLY A 438 -17.82 -2.01 -18.39
N GLY A 439 -16.89 -2.63 -17.64
CA GLY A 439 -15.52 -2.88 -18.12
C GLY A 439 -14.49 -1.79 -17.87
N GLU A 440 -14.81 -0.74 -17.13
CA GLU A 440 -13.86 0.33 -16.81
C GLU A 440 -12.80 -0.09 -15.78
N SER A 441 -13.13 -0.96 -14.84
CA SER A 441 -12.18 -1.50 -13.85
C SER A 441 -10.99 -2.25 -14.46
N ASP A 442 -11.10 -2.64 -15.73
CA ASP A 442 -10.07 -3.38 -16.48
C ASP A 442 -9.29 -2.49 -17.44
N ALA A 443 -9.52 -1.17 -17.40
CA ALA A 443 -8.80 -0.24 -18.24
C ALA A 443 -7.30 -0.46 -18.08
N ARG A 444 -6.61 -0.65 -19.21
CA ARG A 444 -5.16 -0.74 -19.23
C ARG A 444 -4.55 0.54 -18.70
N ILE A 445 -3.47 0.40 -17.96
CA ILE A 445 -2.64 1.54 -17.55
C ILE A 445 -1.67 1.82 -18.70
N GLU A 446 -1.65 3.07 -19.15
CA GLU A 446 -0.58 3.58 -20.00
C GLU A 446 0.59 3.94 -19.09
N TRP A 447 1.59 3.06 -19.04
CA TRP A 447 2.70 3.18 -18.10
C TRP A 447 3.71 4.26 -18.54
N GLU A 448 3.94 5.24 -17.68
CA GLU A 448 5.09 6.13 -17.75
C GLU A 448 6.34 5.38 -17.28
N SER A 449 7.38 5.36 -18.11
CA SER A 449 8.63 4.64 -17.84
C SER A 449 9.61 5.43 -16.96
N THR A 450 9.40 6.73 -16.80
CA THR A 450 10.25 7.61 -16.00
C THR A 450 9.52 8.04 -14.73
N PRO A 451 10.18 8.02 -13.57
CA PRO A 451 9.60 8.57 -12.35
C PRO A 451 9.43 10.10 -12.43
N PRO A 452 8.64 10.71 -11.53
CA PRO A 452 8.52 12.16 -11.42
C PRO A 452 9.89 12.81 -11.15
N VAL A 453 10.14 13.98 -11.73
CA VAL A 453 11.40 14.73 -11.55
C VAL A 453 11.71 15.01 -10.09
N ALA A 454 10.69 15.30 -9.29
CA ALA A 454 10.81 15.56 -7.86
C ALA A 454 9.62 14.95 -7.11
N LEU A 455 9.84 14.65 -5.84
CA LEU A 455 8.85 14.13 -4.92
C LEU A 455 8.63 15.11 -3.79
N LYS A 456 7.39 15.16 -3.30
CA LYS A 456 7.05 15.83 -2.05
C LYS A 456 7.70 15.08 -0.89
N CYS A 457 8.73 15.69 -0.32
CA CYS A 457 9.33 15.32 0.94
C CYS A 457 8.49 15.87 2.08
N MET A 458 8.09 15.00 3.01
CA MET A 458 7.20 15.35 4.11
C MET A 458 7.69 14.68 5.40
N PRO A 459 8.71 15.19 6.10
CA PRO A 459 9.15 14.63 7.38
C PRO A 459 8.05 14.71 8.45
N ASN A 460 7.16 15.68 8.34
CA ASN A 460 5.89 15.79 9.05
C ASN A 460 4.92 16.66 8.24
N TYR A 461 3.63 16.70 8.62
CA TYR A 461 2.61 17.45 7.86
C TYR A 461 2.88 18.96 7.76
N GLY A 462 3.52 19.57 8.76
CA GLY A 462 3.84 21.01 8.76
C GLY A 462 5.16 21.38 8.08
N ASN A 463 5.99 20.41 7.67
CA ASN A 463 7.25 20.66 6.99
C ASN A 463 7.30 19.85 5.70
N GLN A 464 7.12 20.52 4.57
CA GLN A 464 7.05 19.87 3.27
C GLN A 464 7.92 20.60 2.25
N THR A 465 8.68 19.85 1.46
CA THR A 465 9.59 20.39 0.45
C THR A 465 9.59 19.51 -0.79
N TRP A 466 9.94 20.08 -1.95
CA TRP A 466 10.16 19.29 -3.16
C TRP A 466 11.63 18.90 -3.27
N VAL A 467 11.88 17.61 -3.46
CA VAL A 467 13.23 17.05 -3.53
C VAL A 467 13.33 16.17 -4.78
N PRO A 468 14.40 16.29 -5.60
CA PRO A 468 14.64 15.37 -6.71
C PRO A 468 14.55 13.91 -6.23
N TRP A 469 13.85 13.06 -6.97
CA TRP A 469 13.55 11.70 -6.52
C TRP A 469 14.83 10.88 -6.27
N GLU A 470 15.89 11.12 -7.04
CA GLU A 470 17.18 10.43 -6.92
C GLU A 470 17.88 10.72 -5.59
N LYS A 471 17.60 11.86 -4.95
CA LYS A 471 18.17 12.19 -3.63
C LYS A 471 17.60 11.30 -2.51
N GLN A 472 16.57 10.52 -2.79
CA GLN A 472 16.00 9.55 -1.86
C GLN A 472 16.67 8.17 -1.92
N LEU A 473 17.73 8.01 -2.73
CA LEU A 473 18.45 6.75 -2.96
C LEU A 473 19.82 6.72 -2.25
N GLY A 474 19.92 7.34 -1.08
CA GLY A 474 21.14 7.40 -0.31
C GLY A 474 21.72 6.00 -0.09
N GLY A 475 22.96 5.78 -0.52
CA GLY A 475 23.66 4.50 -0.33
C GLY A 475 23.35 3.41 -1.37
N MET A 476 22.55 3.68 -2.41
CA MET A 476 22.48 2.82 -3.59
C MET A 476 23.51 3.23 -4.64
N ASP A 477 24.13 2.24 -5.29
CA ASP A 477 24.94 2.47 -6.47
C ASP A 477 24.08 3.10 -7.58
N PRO A 478 24.66 3.92 -8.48
CA PRO A 478 23.96 4.44 -9.64
C PRO A 478 23.28 3.29 -10.39
N ALA A 479 22.04 3.51 -10.84
CA ALA A 479 21.28 2.49 -11.58
C ALA A 479 22.17 1.95 -12.71
N PRO A 480 22.20 0.62 -12.96
CA PRO A 480 23.01 0.06 -14.03
C PRO A 480 22.70 0.81 -15.32
N ARG A 481 23.71 1.53 -15.86
CA ARG A 481 23.57 2.15 -17.18
C ARG A 481 23.45 1.02 -18.20
N GLY A 482 22.24 0.81 -18.70
CA GLY A 482 21.95 -0.16 -19.76
C GLY A 482 21.27 -1.41 -19.25
N VAL A 483 19.95 -1.33 -19.12
CA VAL A 483 19.09 -2.37 -19.69
C VAL A 483 18.22 -1.62 -20.68
N ASP A 484 18.59 -1.69 -21.97
CA ASP A 484 17.65 -1.36 -23.03
C ASP A 484 16.43 -2.26 -22.81
N LEU A 485 15.32 -1.64 -22.38
CA LEU A 485 14.01 -2.27 -22.33
C LEU A 485 13.62 -2.55 -23.79
N VAL A 486 13.80 -3.80 -24.21
CA VAL A 486 13.18 -4.36 -25.43
C VAL A 486 11.84 -4.97 -25.06
#